data_AF-A0A660UDQ8-F1
#
_entry.id   AF-A0A660UDQ8-F1
#
_cell.length_a   1.000
_cell.length_b   1.000
_cell.length_c   1.000
_cell.angle_alpha   90.00
_cell.angle_beta   90.00
_cell.angle_gamma   90.00
#
_symmetry.space_group_name_H-M   'P 1'
#
loop_
_entity.id
_entity.type
_entity.pdbx_description
1 polymer ?
#
loop_
_entity_poly.entity_id
_entity_poly.type
_entity_poly.pdbx_seq_one_letter_code
_entity_poly.pdbx_strand_id
1 'polypeptide(L)'
;MNRLLFFSFFMVLFLLGCAAREDVRIINESKRVISKKKKSIDELEELRGKLKRVINRKIRAVELLEEADRLLAAKYMDIGSYNLALEVLKEAEYLKPENAFIKKDIGLCYYFLGRAETDERAAKEYYSSARLYLEKAIELEPDLIEARYSLGLLLFFGFKDVSGAIKQMKIILEENPDDVDAHFALGRFYYEINELGKALNEYITLTRILPKNSPRYKKAEENIIKINRELGYYE
;
A
#
# COMPACT_ATOMS: atom_id res chain seq x y z
N MET A 1 -23.14 23.76 23.62
CA MET A 1 -23.07 22.65 22.65
C MET A 1 -22.03 21.56 23.04
N ASN A 2 -21.81 21.28 24.34
CA ASN A 2 -20.73 20.36 24.79
C ASN A 2 -21.10 19.34 25.88
N ARG A 3 -22.38 19.23 26.30
CA ARG A 3 -22.80 18.22 27.31
C ARG A 3 -23.20 16.86 26.70
N LEU A 4 -23.67 16.84 25.45
CA LEU A 4 -24.06 15.61 24.75
C LEU A 4 -22.85 14.78 24.26
N LEU A 5 -21.75 15.44 23.87
CA LEU A 5 -20.51 14.75 23.46
C LEU A 5 -19.83 14.05 24.65
N PHE A 6 -19.85 14.65 25.84
CA PHE A 6 -19.22 14.10 27.06
C PHE A 6 -19.96 12.85 27.60
N PHE A 7 -21.29 12.81 27.49
CA PHE A 7 -22.09 11.64 27.88
C PHE A 7 -21.92 10.46 26.91
N SER A 8 -21.76 10.73 25.61
CA SER A 8 -21.54 9.66 24.62
C SER A 8 -20.18 8.96 24.80
N PHE A 9 -19.15 9.70 25.23
CA PHE A 9 -17.80 9.16 25.43
C PHE A 9 -17.71 8.23 26.66
N PHE A 10 -18.40 8.58 27.75
CA PHE A 10 -18.45 7.74 28.97
C PHE A 10 -19.28 6.46 28.78
N MET A 11 -20.35 6.53 27.99
CA MET A 11 -21.17 5.36 27.66
C MET A 11 -20.41 4.36 26.77
N VAL A 12 -19.61 4.86 25.83
CA VAL A 12 -18.75 4.01 24.96
C VAL A 12 -17.64 3.32 25.75
N LEU A 13 -16.98 4.02 26.69
CA LEU A 13 -15.97 3.42 27.58
C LEU A 13 -16.56 2.37 28.53
N PHE A 14 -17.78 2.58 29.03
CA PHE A 14 -18.48 1.61 29.88
C PHE A 14 -18.90 0.36 29.09
N LEU A 15 -19.39 0.53 27.85
CA LEU A 15 -19.77 -0.57 26.96
C LEU A 15 -18.55 -1.40 26.51
N LEU A 16 -17.41 -0.74 26.22
CA LEU A 16 -16.14 -1.41 25.93
C LEU A 16 -15.63 -2.22 27.15
N GLY A 17 -15.75 -1.67 28.36
CA GLY A 17 -15.42 -2.37 29.61
C GLY A 17 -16.34 -3.56 29.91
N CYS A 18 -17.62 -3.48 29.56
CA CYS A 18 -18.57 -4.58 29.70
C CYS A 18 -18.27 -5.74 28.74
N ALA A 19 -18.01 -5.46 27.46
CA ALA A 19 -17.71 -6.49 26.46
C ALA A 19 -16.39 -7.24 26.78
N ALA A 20 -15.34 -6.54 27.21
CA ALA A 20 -14.07 -7.17 27.59
C ALA A 20 -14.22 -8.08 28.83
N ARG A 21 -15.00 -7.64 29.83
CA ARG A 21 -15.31 -8.47 31.01
C ARG A 21 -16.18 -9.69 30.64
N GLU A 22 -17.10 -9.52 29.69
CA GLU A 22 -17.93 -10.61 29.19
C GLU A 22 -17.09 -11.67 28.46
N ASP A 23 -16.15 -11.27 27.60
CA ASP A 23 -15.25 -12.21 26.90
C ASP A 23 -14.40 -13.03 27.88
N VAL A 24 -13.80 -12.37 28.89
CA VAL A 24 -13.02 -13.05 29.94
C VAL A 24 -13.89 -14.01 30.74
N ARG A 25 -15.12 -13.60 31.06
CA ARG A 25 -16.09 -14.45 31.76
C ARG A 25 -16.46 -15.68 30.93
N ILE A 26 -16.82 -15.51 29.66
CA ILE A 26 -17.14 -16.60 28.74
C ILE A 26 -15.97 -17.57 28.65
N ILE A 27 -14.74 -17.09 28.50
CA ILE A 27 -13.53 -17.93 28.42
C ILE A 27 -13.32 -18.73 29.72
N ASN A 28 -13.50 -18.10 30.88
CA ASN A 28 -13.32 -18.78 32.16
C ASN A 28 -14.44 -19.79 32.47
N GLU A 29 -15.69 -19.47 32.13
CA GLU A 29 -16.82 -20.41 32.22
C GLU A 29 -16.61 -21.60 31.27
N SER A 30 -16.10 -21.34 30.07
CA SER A 30 -15.78 -22.37 29.08
C SER A 30 -14.82 -23.42 29.62
N LYS A 31 -13.75 -22.99 30.30
CA LYS A 31 -12.77 -23.90 30.94
C LYS A 31 -13.45 -24.83 31.96
N ARG A 32 -14.41 -24.31 32.73
CA ARG A 32 -15.17 -25.11 33.72
C ARG A 32 -16.09 -26.13 33.07
N VAL A 33 -16.77 -25.76 31.98
CA VAL A 33 -17.64 -26.70 31.24
C VAL A 33 -16.80 -27.81 30.59
N ILE A 34 -15.66 -27.45 30.00
CA ILE A 34 -14.73 -28.41 29.37
C ILE A 34 -14.13 -29.38 30.40
N SER A 35 -13.89 -28.97 31.64
CA SER A 35 -13.31 -29.84 32.67
C SER A 35 -14.27 -30.84 33.31
N LYS A 36 -15.60 -30.70 33.11
CA LYS A 36 -16.59 -31.65 33.65
C LYS A 36 -16.41 -33.06 33.07
N LYS A 37 -16.65 -34.11 33.87
CA LYS A 37 -16.46 -35.52 33.44
C LYS A 37 -17.53 -36.03 32.46
N LYS A 38 -18.78 -35.55 32.58
CA LYS A 38 -19.88 -35.77 31.63
C LYS A 38 -20.43 -34.41 31.18
N LYS A 39 -20.76 -34.26 29.90
CA LYS A 39 -21.41 -33.07 29.30
C LYS A 39 -22.53 -33.51 28.37
N SER A 40 -23.62 -32.74 28.29
CA SER A 40 -24.65 -32.95 27.26
C SER A 40 -24.25 -32.32 25.92
N ILE A 41 -24.91 -32.71 24.84
CA ILE A 41 -24.76 -32.07 23.52
C ILE A 41 -25.14 -30.59 23.62
N ASP A 42 -26.28 -30.27 24.24
CA ASP A 42 -26.78 -28.90 24.40
C ASP A 42 -25.79 -27.99 25.14
N GLU A 43 -25.16 -28.48 26.22
CA GLU A 43 -24.13 -27.73 26.96
C GLU A 43 -22.94 -27.38 26.05
N LEU A 44 -22.53 -28.31 25.18
CA LEU A 44 -21.41 -28.12 24.25
C LEU A 44 -21.79 -27.20 23.09
N GLU A 45 -23.03 -27.27 22.58
CA GLU A 45 -23.51 -26.37 21.53
C GLU A 45 -23.63 -24.93 22.01
N GLU A 46 -24.20 -24.71 23.21
CA GLU A 46 -24.29 -23.38 23.81
C GLU A 46 -22.90 -22.78 24.05
N LEU A 47 -21.99 -23.59 24.63
CA LEU A 47 -20.59 -23.23 24.84
C LEU A 47 -19.91 -22.82 23.52
N ARG A 48 -20.05 -23.64 22.47
CA ARG A 48 -19.50 -23.37 21.15
C ARG A 48 -20.05 -22.07 20.57
N GLY A 49 -21.35 -21.82 20.69
CA GLY A 49 -21.99 -20.58 20.24
C GLY A 49 -21.45 -19.33 20.95
N LYS A 50 -21.24 -19.39 22.27
CA LYS A 50 -20.62 -18.30 23.05
C LYS A 50 -19.19 -18.04 22.61
N LEU A 51 -18.35 -19.08 22.49
CA LEU A 51 -16.96 -18.94 22.08
C LEU A 51 -16.82 -18.41 20.65
N LYS A 52 -17.69 -18.82 19.71
CA LYS A 52 -17.73 -18.26 18.36
C LYS A 52 -17.95 -16.74 18.36
N ARG A 53 -18.83 -16.23 19.22
CA ARG A 53 -19.06 -14.77 19.33
C ARG A 53 -17.82 -14.02 19.82
N VAL A 54 -17.13 -14.57 20.83
CA VAL A 54 -15.86 -14.01 21.33
C VAL A 54 -14.80 -13.98 20.22
N ILE A 55 -14.63 -15.10 19.50
CA ILE A 55 -13.68 -15.21 18.39
C ILE A 55 -14.01 -14.19 17.30
N ASN A 56 -15.28 -14.07 16.88
CA ASN A 56 -15.68 -13.14 15.83
C ASN A 56 -15.42 -11.67 16.22
N ARG A 57 -15.65 -11.28 17.48
CA ARG A 57 -15.29 -9.93 17.97
C ARG A 57 -13.79 -9.67 17.87
N LYS A 58 -12.97 -10.65 18.26
CA LYS A 58 -11.51 -10.53 18.22
C LYS A 58 -10.96 -10.50 16.79
N ILE A 59 -11.49 -11.35 15.88
CA ILE A 59 -11.13 -11.32 14.45
C ILE A 59 -11.42 -9.93 13.88
N ARG A 60 -12.62 -9.38 14.14
CA ARG A 60 -12.98 -8.03 13.69
C ARG A 60 -12.03 -6.96 14.25
N ALA A 61 -11.61 -7.08 15.51
CA ALA A 61 -10.65 -6.14 16.10
C ALA A 61 -9.27 -6.23 15.41
N VAL A 62 -8.81 -7.43 15.08
CA VAL A 62 -7.57 -7.65 14.31
C VAL A 62 -7.67 -7.05 12.90
N GLU A 63 -8.81 -7.23 12.22
CA GLU A 63 -9.05 -6.63 10.91
C GLU A 63 -9.01 -5.10 10.96
N LEU A 64 -9.64 -4.49 11.97
CA LEU A 64 -9.62 -3.04 12.15
C LEU A 64 -8.23 -2.50 12.51
N LEU A 65 -7.45 -3.26 13.29
CA LEU A 65 -6.08 -2.88 13.63
C LEU A 65 -5.19 -2.88 12.38
N GLU A 66 -5.26 -3.92 11.56
CA GLU A 66 -4.51 -3.97 10.30
C GLU A 66 -4.86 -2.78 9.38
N GLU A 67 -6.15 -2.45 9.25
CA GLU A 67 -6.56 -1.29 8.45
C GLU A 67 -6.04 0.03 9.04
N ALA A 68 -6.10 0.20 10.36
CA ALA A 68 -5.57 1.37 11.04
C ALA A 68 -4.05 1.51 10.84
N ASP A 69 -3.32 0.40 10.92
CA ASP A 69 -1.87 0.34 10.71
C ASP A 69 -1.50 0.72 9.27
N ARG A 70 -2.24 0.24 8.26
CA ARG A 70 -2.03 0.68 6.87
C ARG A 70 -2.25 2.17 6.69
N LEU A 71 -3.33 2.72 7.27
CA LEU A 71 -3.62 4.15 7.19
C LEU A 71 -2.56 4.99 7.90
N LEU A 72 -2.08 4.54 9.07
CA LEU A 72 -1.01 5.18 9.81
C LEU A 72 0.32 5.14 9.03
N ALA A 73 0.66 3.99 8.46
CA ALA A 73 1.84 3.84 7.61
C ALA A 73 1.78 4.77 6.39
N ALA A 74 0.62 4.89 5.73
CA ALA A 74 0.42 5.85 4.65
C ALA A 74 0.70 7.29 5.12
N LYS A 75 0.25 7.68 6.33
CA LYS A 75 0.56 8.99 6.91
C LYS A 75 2.06 9.17 7.18
N TYR A 76 2.76 8.13 7.63
CA TYR A 76 4.21 8.17 7.78
C TYR A 76 4.94 8.29 6.43
N MET A 77 4.46 7.60 5.39
CA MET A 77 4.98 7.72 4.03
C MET A 77 4.78 9.13 3.45
N ASP A 78 3.61 9.76 3.68
CA ASP A 78 3.31 11.12 3.24
C ASP A 78 4.34 12.15 3.77
N ILE A 79 4.84 11.94 5.00
CA ILE A 79 5.86 12.80 5.64
C ILE A 79 7.30 12.28 5.44
N GLY A 80 7.50 11.24 4.63
CA GLY A 80 8.81 10.65 4.31
C GLY A 80 9.45 9.84 5.44
N SER A 81 8.69 9.49 6.49
CA SER A 81 9.17 8.69 7.63
C SER A 81 9.09 7.19 7.33
N TYR A 82 9.84 6.72 6.33
CA TYR A 82 9.75 5.35 5.82
C TYR A 82 10.13 4.25 6.81
N ASN A 83 11.01 4.54 7.79
CA ASN A 83 11.34 3.59 8.85
C ASN A 83 10.14 3.33 9.78
N LEU A 84 9.43 4.38 10.19
CA LEU A 84 8.22 4.26 11.02
C LEU A 84 7.08 3.61 10.24
N ALA A 85 6.92 3.97 8.97
CA ALA A 85 5.95 3.31 8.10
C ALA A 85 6.24 1.81 7.99
N LEU A 86 7.52 1.43 7.79
CA LEU A 86 7.93 0.04 7.68
C LEU A 86 7.66 -0.75 8.97
N GLU A 87 7.94 -0.17 10.14
CA GLU A 87 7.65 -0.81 11.44
C GLU A 87 6.16 -1.16 11.57
N VAL A 88 5.28 -0.18 11.34
CA VAL A 88 3.82 -0.39 11.41
C VAL A 88 3.33 -1.37 10.34
N LEU A 89 3.85 -1.28 9.11
CA LEU A 89 3.49 -2.22 8.05
C LEU A 89 3.93 -3.65 8.33
N LYS A 90 5.02 -3.85 9.09
CA LYS A 90 5.48 -5.19 9.50
C LYS A 90 4.53 -5.82 10.50
N GLU A 91 3.95 -5.03 11.41
CA GLU A 91 2.88 -5.49 12.28
C GLU A 91 1.62 -5.83 11.48
N ALA A 92 1.22 -4.95 10.55
CA ALA A 92 0.08 -5.21 9.67
C ALA A 92 0.28 -6.47 8.80
N GLU A 93 1.49 -6.68 8.28
CA GLU A 93 1.88 -7.89 7.52
C GLU A 93 1.76 -9.15 8.37
N TYR A 94 2.14 -9.09 9.65
CA TYR A 94 1.98 -10.22 10.57
C TYR A 94 0.51 -10.61 10.77
N LEU A 95 -0.39 -9.62 10.79
CA LEU A 95 -1.83 -9.86 10.92
C LEU A 95 -2.46 -10.38 9.62
N LYS A 96 -2.06 -9.85 8.46
CA LYS A 96 -2.55 -10.26 7.14
C LYS A 96 -1.41 -10.41 6.13
N PRO A 97 -0.71 -11.57 6.13
CA PRO A 97 0.49 -11.78 5.31
C PRO A 97 0.22 -11.85 3.80
N GLU A 98 -1.04 -11.99 3.38
CA GLU A 98 -1.47 -12.09 1.97
C GLU A 98 -2.15 -10.82 1.45
N ASN A 99 -2.11 -9.71 2.20
CA ASN A 99 -2.65 -8.43 1.73
C ASN A 99 -1.68 -7.76 0.74
N ALA A 100 -2.06 -7.70 -0.54
CA ALA A 100 -1.25 -7.13 -1.62
C ALA A 100 -0.90 -5.65 -1.38
N PHE A 101 -1.82 -4.86 -0.83
CA PHE A 101 -1.59 -3.43 -0.53
C PHE A 101 -0.48 -3.25 0.51
N ILE A 102 -0.45 -4.09 1.57
CA ILE A 102 0.62 -4.08 2.57
C ILE A 102 1.95 -4.41 1.91
N LYS A 103 2.00 -5.44 1.06
CA LYS A 103 3.22 -5.82 0.36
C LYS A 103 3.73 -4.68 -0.53
N LYS A 104 2.83 -4.02 -1.25
CA LYS A 104 3.15 -2.85 -2.08
C LYS A 104 3.70 -1.70 -1.25
N ASP A 105 3.08 -1.36 -0.13
CA ASP A 105 3.54 -0.27 0.75
C ASP A 105 4.89 -0.59 1.41
N ILE A 106 5.12 -1.83 1.85
CA ILE A 106 6.45 -2.27 2.34
C ILE A 106 7.51 -2.14 1.24
N GLY A 107 7.17 -2.58 0.02
CA GLY A 107 8.05 -2.46 -1.14
C GLY A 107 8.43 -1.01 -1.44
N LEU A 108 7.47 -0.10 -1.35
CA LEU A 108 7.72 1.34 -1.48
C LEU A 108 8.61 1.89 -0.37
N CYS A 109 8.37 1.52 0.90
CA CYS A 109 9.23 1.93 2.02
C CYS A 109 10.68 1.50 1.77
N TYR A 110 10.92 0.24 1.39
CA TYR A 110 12.26 -0.23 1.05
C TYR A 110 12.87 0.51 -0.15
N TYR A 111 12.09 0.80 -1.19
CA TYR A 111 12.57 1.58 -2.33
C TYR A 111 13.05 2.97 -1.91
N PHE A 112 12.27 3.69 -1.10
CA PHE A 112 12.66 5.02 -0.66
C PHE A 112 13.82 5.01 0.34
N LEU A 113 13.91 4.01 1.22
CA LEU A 113 15.07 3.80 2.09
C LEU A 113 16.34 3.55 1.27
N GLY A 114 16.27 2.64 0.28
CA GLY A 114 17.40 2.38 -0.62
C GLY A 114 17.84 3.61 -1.43
N ARG A 115 16.89 4.49 -1.78
CA ARG A 115 17.20 5.76 -2.46
C ARG A 115 17.86 6.80 -1.56
N ALA A 116 17.52 6.80 -0.27
CA ALA A 116 18.11 7.71 0.71
C ALA A 116 19.45 7.20 1.27
N GLU A 117 19.73 5.91 1.10
CA GLU A 117 20.94 5.26 1.55
C GLU A 117 22.17 5.71 0.75
N THR A 118 23.28 5.95 1.45
CA THR A 118 24.54 6.40 0.85
C THR A 118 25.52 5.24 0.64
N ASP A 119 25.39 4.18 1.43
CA ASP A 119 26.13 2.94 1.21
C ASP A 119 25.49 2.12 0.06
N GLU A 120 26.25 1.93 -1.03
CA GLU A 120 25.74 1.26 -2.22
C GLU A 120 25.31 -0.20 -1.97
N ARG A 121 25.97 -0.90 -1.06
CA ARG A 121 25.65 -2.28 -0.72
C ARG A 121 24.34 -2.34 0.06
N ALA A 122 24.19 -1.50 1.07
CA ALA A 122 22.94 -1.39 1.82
C ALA A 122 21.78 -0.94 0.92
N ALA A 123 22.01 0.02 0.02
CA ALA A 123 21.02 0.45 -0.98
C ALA A 123 20.55 -0.72 -1.87
N LYS A 124 21.48 -1.57 -2.32
CA LYS A 124 21.15 -2.78 -3.11
C LYS A 124 20.33 -3.80 -2.32
N GLU A 125 20.59 -3.96 -1.02
CA GLU A 125 19.81 -4.83 -0.15
C GLU A 125 18.38 -4.31 0.03
N TYR A 126 18.22 -2.99 0.20
CA TYR A 126 16.91 -2.34 0.20
C TYR A 126 16.17 -2.50 -1.12
N TYR A 127 16.81 -2.25 -2.26
CA TYR A 127 16.18 -2.44 -3.57
C TYR A 127 15.80 -3.89 -3.84
N SER A 128 16.59 -4.85 -3.37
CA SER A 128 16.27 -6.27 -3.47
C SER A 128 15.04 -6.63 -2.65
N SER A 129 14.94 -6.09 -1.42
CA SER A 129 13.75 -6.24 -0.57
C SER A 129 12.53 -5.58 -1.21
N ALA A 130 12.67 -4.36 -1.74
CA ALA A 130 11.62 -3.66 -2.45
C ALA A 130 11.07 -4.49 -3.62
N ARG A 131 11.97 -5.08 -4.42
CA ARG A 131 11.59 -5.92 -5.56
C ARG A 131 10.79 -7.13 -5.13
N LEU A 132 11.28 -7.87 -4.13
CA LEU A 132 10.60 -9.06 -3.60
C LEU A 132 9.18 -8.73 -3.15
N TYR A 133 9.01 -7.62 -2.43
CA TYR A 133 7.71 -7.19 -1.93
C TYR A 133 6.75 -6.74 -3.04
N LEU A 134 7.25 -6.01 -4.03
CA LEU A 134 6.44 -5.55 -5.17
C LEU A 134 6.05 -6.71 -6.08
N GLU A 135 6.95 -7.65 -6.36
CA GLU A 135 6.64 -8.87 -7.10
C GLU A 135 5.60 -9.71 -6.36
N LYS A 136 5.68 -9.80 -5.02
CA LYS A 136 4.66 -10.49 -4.21
C LYS A 136 3.31 -9.79 -4.24
N ALA A 137 3.28 -8.46 -4.22
CA ALA A 137 2.04 -7.70 -4.37
C ALA A 137 1.34 -8.00 -5.70
N ILE A 138 2.10 -8.03 -6.80
CA ILE A 138 1.60 -8.35 -8.14
C ILE A 138 1.16 -9.83 -8.24
N GLU A 139 1.84 -10.75 -7.56
CA GLU A 139 1.42 -12.16 -7.50
C GLU A 139 0.07 -12.34 -6.79
N LEU A 140 -0.13 -11.59 -5.69
CA LEU A 140 -1.36 -11.63 -4.89
C LEU A 140 -2.53 -10.94 -5.61
N GLU A 141 -2.27 -9.81 -6.26
CA GLU A 141 -3.27 -8.99 -6.95
C GLU A 141 -2.68 -8.47 -8.27
N PRO A 142 -2.82 -9.23 -9.38
CA PRO A 142 -2.19 -8.90 -10.67
C PRO A 142 -2.66 -7.59 -11.31
N ASP A 143 -3.86 -7.15 -10.96
CA ASP A 143 -4.55 -5.91 -11.36
C ASP A 143 -4.23 -4.71 -10.44
N LEU A 144 -3.38 -4.89 -9.42
CA LEU A 144 -2.88 -3.80 -8.60
C LEU A 144 -1.83 -2.97 -9.36
N ILE A 145 -2.32 -2.08 -10.22
CA ILE A 145 -1.52 -1.22 -11.12
C ILE A 145 -0.44 -0.45 -10.35
N GLU A 146 -0.72 0.03 -9.14
CA GLU A 146 0.22 0.77 -8.30
C GLU A 146 1.46 -0.05 -7.93
N ALA A 147 1.32 -1.36 -7.74
CA ALA A 147 2.45 -2.26 -7.48
C ALA A 147 3.33 -2.41 -8.73
N ARG A 148 2.71 -2.56 -9.90
CA ARG A 148 3.41 -2.64 -11.18
C ARG A 148 4.13 -1.34 -11.52
N TYR A 149 3.48 -0.20 -11.29
CA TYR A 149 4.06 1.12 -11.46
C TYR A 149 5.29 1.30 -10.56
N SER A 150 5.16 0.97 -9.28
CA SER A 150 6.24 1.02 -8.30
C SER A 150 7.42 0.11 -8.68
N LEU A 151 7.14 -1.10 -9.19
CA LEU A 151 8.17 -2.01 -9.69
C LEU A 151 8.90 -1.39 -10.89
N GLY A 152 8.19 -0.76 -11.82
CA GLY A 152 8.82 -0.06 -12.95
C GLY A 152 9.76 1.07 -12.50
N LEU A 153 9.36 1.89 -11.52
CA LEU A 153 10.23 2.92 -10.94
C LEU A 153 11.47 2.31 -10.27
N LEU A 154 11.30 1.23 -9.51
CA LEU A 154 12.40 0.52 -8.85
C LEU A 154 13.39 -0.06 -9.88
N LEU A 155 12.89 -0.71 -10.93
CA LEU A 155 13.72 -1.27 -12.00
C LEU A 155 14.53 -0.17 -12.69
N PHE A 156 13.90 0.96 -13.01
CA PHE A 156 14.57 2.06 -13.70
C PHE A 156 15.61 2.75 -12.82
N PHE A 157 15.21 3.18 -11.62
CA PHE A 157 16.06 4.05 -10.79
C PHE A 157 17.01 3.25 -9.90
N GLY A 158 16.56 2.15 -9.31
CA GLY A 158 17.32 1.32 -8.38
C GLY A 158 18.22 0.31 -9.08
N PHE A 159 17.69 -0.42 -10.07
CA PHE A 159 18.45 -1.46 -10.78
C PHE A 159 19.05 -1.03 -12.11
N LYS A 160 18.69 0.15 -12.63
CA LYS A 160 19.06 0.60 -13.99
C LYS A 160 18.61 -0.37 -15.09
N ASP A 161 17.60 -1.20 -14.83
CA ASP A 161 16.97 -2.06 -15.82
C ASP A 161 15.90 -1.28 -16.57
N VAL A 162 16.37 -0.52 -17.57
CA VAL A 162 15.54 0.29 -18.46
C VAL A 162 14.51 -0.58 -19.19
N SER A 163 14.92 -1.76 -19.64
CA SER A 163 14.07 -2.66 -20.43
C SER A 163 12.91 -3.22 -19.60
N GLY A 164 13.20 -3.68 -18.38
CA GLY A 164 12.21 -4.16 -17.43
C GLY A 164 11.26 -3.05 -17.00
N ALA A 165 11.77 -1.85 -16.75
CA ALA A 165 10.95 -0.69 -16.36
C ALA A 165 9.93 -0.29 -17.44
N ILE A 166 10.38 -0.15 -18.70
CA ILE A 166 9.50 0.15 -19.83
C ILE A 166 8.47 -0.96 -20.02
N LYS A 167 8.87 -2.23 -19.87
CA LYS A 167 7.94 -3.36 -19.96
C LYS A 167 6.82 -3.26 -18.94
N GLN A 168 7.12 -2.90 -17.68
CA GLN A 168 6.07 -2.75 -16.66
C GLN A 168 5.06 -1.66 -17.01
N MET A 169 5.51 -0.50 -17.51
CA MET A 169 4.60 0.56 -17.93
C MET A 169 3.75 0.17 -19.14
N LYS A 170 4.33 -0.56 -20.09
CA LYS A 170 3.59 -1.05 -21.25
C LYS A 170 2.46 -2.01 -20.87
N ILE A 171 2.68 -2.88 -19.87
CA ILE A 171 1.62 -3.75 -19.35
C ILE A 171 0.48 -2.91 -18.75
N ILE A 172 0.77 -1.83 -18.02
CA ILE A 172 -0.28 -0.91 -17.52
C ILE A 172 -1.07 -0.32 -18.69
N LEU A 173 -0.38 0.10 -19.76
CA LEU A 173 -1.02 0.67 -20.95
C LEU A 173 -1.77 -0.35 -21.82
N GLU A 174 -1.47 -1.64 -21.71
CA GLU A 174 -2.25 -2.71 -22.34
C GLU A 174 -3.63 -2.85 -21.68
N GLU A 175 -3.72 -2.62 -20.36
CA GLU A 175 -4.97 -2.65 -19.59
C GLU A 175 -5.74 -1.32 -19.70
N ASN A 176 -5.03 -0.20 -19.58
CA ASN A 176 -5.58 1.14 -19.70
C ASN A 176 -4.70 2.01 -20.62
N PRO A 177 -5.05 2.11 -21.92
CA PRO A 177 -4.27 2.90 -22.88
C PRO A 177 -4.17 4.39 -22.57
N ASP A 178 -5.04 4.94 -21.73
CA ASP A 178 -5.04 6.34 -21.32
C ASP A 178 -4.47 6.55 -19.91
N ASP A 179 -3.74 5.55 -19.36
CA ASP A 179 -3.17 5.65 -18.02
C ASP A 179 -2.15 6.79 -17.92
N VAL A 180 -2.54 7.81 -17.16
CA VAL A 180 -1.80 9.06 -17.02
C VAL A 180 -0.45 8.86 -16.35
N ASP A 181 -0.37 7.96 -15.36
CA ASP A 181 0.87 7.73 -14.63
C ASP A 181 1.87 6.92 -15.44
N ALA A 182 1.41 5.88 -16.16
CA ALA A 182 2.25 5.09 -17.04
C ALA A 182 2.85 5.93 -18.20
N HIS A 183 2.04 6.76 -18.87
CA HIS A 183 2.55 7.68 -19.89
C HIS A 183 3.56 8.68 -19.32
N PHE A 184 3.30 9.23 -18.13
CA PHE A 184 4.21 10.16 -17.50
C PHE A 184 5.54 9.49 -17.13
N ALA A 185 5.48 8.25 -16.60
CA ALA A 185 6.67 7.47 -16.29
C ALA A 185 7.47 7.09 -17.54
N LEU A 186 6.82 6.65 -18.62
CA LEU A 186 7.50 6.39 -19.90
C LEU A 186 8.15 7.65 -20.47
N GLY A 187 7.45 8.78 -20.45
CA GLY A 187 8.00 10.08 -20.86
C GLY A 187 9.26 10.42 -20.08
N ARG A 188 9.25 10.17 -18.76
CA ARG A 188 10.43 10.37 -17.91
C ARG A 188 11.55 9.38 -18.22
N PHE A 189 11.23 8.08 -18.33
CA PHE A 189 12.23 7.04 -18.60
C PHE A 189 12.93 7.28 -19.94
N TYR A 190 12.18 7.59 -20.99
CA TYR A 190 12.75 7.92 -22.30
C TYR A 190 13.59 9.19 -22.27
N TYR A 191 13.18 10.19 -21.51
CA TYR A 191 13.96 11.42 -21.35
C TYR A 191 15.32 11.14 -20.68
N GLU A 192 15.32 10.38 -19.59
CA GLU A 192 16.52 10.05 -18.81
C GLU A 192 17.54 9.19 -19.60
N ILE A 193 17.09 8.39 -20.58
CA ILE A 193 17.97 7.63 -21.48
C ILE A 193 18.27 8.36 -22.79
N ASN A 194 17.96 9.66 -22.88
CA ASN A 194 18.17 10.52 -24.05
C ASN A 194 17.43 10.10 -25.32
N GLU A 195 16.34 9.34 -25.18
CA GLU A 195 15.42 8.96 -26.26
C GLU A 195 14.33 10.05 -26.41
N LEU A 196 14.78 11.27 -26.68
CA LEU A 196 13.99 12.50 -26.61
C LEU A 196 12.73 12.47 -27.48
N GLY A 197 12.79 11.86 -28.67
CA GLY A 197 11.63 11.72 -29.55
C GLY A 197 10.52 10.83 -28.95
N LYS A 198 10.90 9.73 -28.27
CA LYS A 198 9.93 8.87 -27.57
C LYS A 198 9.37 9.59 -26.35
N ALA A 199 10.22 10.26 -25.58
CA ALA A 199 9.79 11.07 -24.44
C ALA A 199 8.76 12.13 -24.84
N LEU A 200 9.04 12.85 -25.93
CA LEU A 200 8.16 13.88 -26.48
C LEU A 200 6.78 13.31 -26.84
N ASN A 201 6.74 12.15 -27.51
CA ASN A 201 5.49 11.49 -27.88
C ASN A 201 4.63 11.15 -26.65
N GLU A 202 5.23 10.60 -25.60
CA GLU A 202 4.49 10.26 -24.37
C GLU A 202 3.89 11.50 -23.71
N TYR A 203 4.66 12.60 -23.62
CA TYR A 203 4.13 13.85 -23.06
C TYR A 203 3.07 14.50 -23.95
N ILE A 204 3.16 14.38 -25.29
CA ILE A 204 2.10 14.83 -26.20
C ILE A 204 0.82 14.00 -26.01
N THR A 205 0.94 12.69 -25.81
CA THR A 205 -0.22 11.86 -25.50
C THR A 205 -0.93 12.34 -24.23
N LEU A 206 -0.18 12.68 -23.18
CA LEU A 206 -0.75 13.26 -21.96
C LEU A 206 -1.52 14.56 -22.18
N THR A 207 -1.08 15.44 -23.09
CA THR A 207 -1.81 16.69 -23.39
C THR A 207 -3.08 16.45 -24.20
N ARG A 208 -3.25 15.29 -24.82
CA ARG A 208 -4.50 14.87 -25.48
C ARG A 208 -5.49 14.26 -24.49
N ILE A 209 -4.99 13.53 -23.49
CA ILE A 209 -5.82 12.86 -22.47
C ILE A 209 -6.31 13.87 -21.41
N LEU A 210 -5.45 14.79 -20.99
CA LEU A 210 -5.71 15.63 -19.83
C LEU A 210 -6.32 17.00 -20.20
N PRO A 211 -7.21 17.55 -19.34
CA PRO A 211 -7.69 18.91 -19.51
C PRO A 211 -6.57 19.93 -19.18
N LYS A 212 -6.58 21.06 -19.88
CA LYS A 212 -5.51 22.09 -19.78
C LYS A 212 -5.27 22.65 -18.37
N ASN A 213 -6.28 22.60 -17.50
CA ASN A 213 -6.17 23.06 -16.11
C ASN A 213 -5.53 22.03 -15.17
N SER A 214 -5.31 20.79 -15.62
CA SER A 214 -4.68 19.74 -14.84
C SER A 214 -3.21 20.08 -14.51
N PRO A 215 -2.75 19.93 -13.25
CA PRO A 215 -1.34 20.06 -12.92
C PRO A 215 -0.44 19.13 -13.74
N ARG A 216 -0.92 17.91 -14.05
CA ARG A 216 -0.19 16.94 -14.88
C ARG A 216 -0.09 17.40 -16.34
N TYR A 217 -1.13 18.05 -16.87
CA TYR A 217 -1.10 18.64 -18.21
C TYR A 217 -0.01 19.71 -18.30
N LYS A 218 0.01 20.66 -17.35
CA LYS A 218 1.02 21.73 -17.31
C LYS A 218 2.44 21.15 -17.23
N LYS A 219 2.61 20.09 -16.43
CA LYS A 219 3.91 19.43 -16.31
C LYS A 219 4.35 18.73 -17.60
N ALA A 220 3.42 18.12 -18.33
CA ALA A 220 3.69 17.57 -19.65
C ALA A 220 4.11 18.66 -20.64
N GLU A 221 3.44 19.81 -20.67
CA GLU A 221 3.83 20.96 -21.52
C GLU A 221 5.23 21.49 -21.19
N GLU A 222 5.57 21.62 -19.90
CA GLU A 222 6.92 22.01 -19.48
C GLU A 222 7.99 21.06 -20.03
N ASN A 223 7.74 19.74 -19.94
CA ASN A 223 8.66 18.73 -20.45
C ASN A 223 8.75 18.76 -21.99
N ILE A 224 7.63 18.98 -22.69
CA ILE A 224 7.61 19.15 -24.16
C ILE A 224 8.48 20.34 -24.57
N ILE A 225 8.32 21.49 -23.93
CA ILE A 225 9.11 22.70 -24.22
C ILE A 225 10.60 22.43 -23.96
N LYS A 226 10.92 21.79 -22.84
CA LYS A 226 12.31 21.42 -22.49
C LYS A 226 12.95 20.54 -23.58
N ILE A 227 12.27 19.46 -23.96
CA ILE A 227 12.76 18.53 -24.98
C ILE A 227 12.94 19.23 -26.33
N ASN A 228 11.99 20.05 -26.75
CA ASN A 228 12.09 20.77 -28.02
C ASN A 228 13.27 21.74 -28.07
N ARG A 229 13.63 22.38 -26.94
CA ARG A 229 14.85 23.21 -26.85
C ARG A 229 16.11 22.35 -27.01
N GLU A 230 16.16 21.19 -26.36
CA GLU A 230 17.30 20.26 -26.48
C GLU A 230 17.44 19.69 -27.90
N LEU A 231 16.34 19.56 -28.64
CA LEU A 231 16.33 19.15 -30.05
C LEU A 231 16.58 20.29 -31.04
N GLY A 232 16.68 21.55 -30.58
CA GLY A 232 16.92 22.70 -31.44
C GLY A 232 15.70 23.22 -32.23
N TYR A 233 14.47 22.91 -31.77
CA TYR A 233 13.25 23.38 -32.43
C TYR A 233 12.78 24.78 -32.01
N TYR A 234 13.46 25.42 -31.06
CA TYR A 234 13.22 26.80 -30.66
C TYR A 234 14.55 27.56 -30.62
N GLU A 235 14.84 28.34 -31.67
CA GLU A 235 15.77 29.48 -31.65
C GLU A 235 15.00 30.78 -31.40
#